data_AF-A0A662UEA7-F1
#
_entry.id   AF-A0A662UEA7-F1
#
_cell.length_a   1.000
_cell.length_b   1.000
_cell.length_c   1.000
_cell.angle_alpha   90.00
_cell.angle_beta   90.00
_cell.angle_gamma   90.00
#
_symmetry.space_group_name_H-M   'P 1'
#
loop_
_entity.id
_entity.type
_entity.pdbx_description
1 polymer ?
#
loop_
_entity_poly.entity_id
_entity_poly.type
_entity_poly.pdbx_seq_one_letter_code
_entity_poly.pdbx_strand_id
1 'polypeptide(L)'
;MRIRTRCPSHTHHPCSSTKYLPRRGVGLEIGVGTGSFASNLGVEPGLDPSVKMLRVARRRGIEVVHGVGEFLPFRSCSVDYTLVVVTICFADDPQELLRETARIVRRGCDHLYSSP
;
A
#
# COMPACT_ATOMS: atom_id res chain seq x y z
N MET A 1 16.22 16.33 -5.51
CA MET A 1 14.86 16.68 -5.96
C MET A 1 13.92 16.62 -4.75
N ARG A 2 13.58 17.77 -4.14
CA ARG A 2 12.69 17.83 -2.96
C ARG A 2 11.25 18.06 -3.45
N ILE A 3 10.40 17.06 -3.38
CA ILE A 3 8.95 17.27 -3.47
C ILE A 3 8.54 17.93 -2.14
N ARG A 4 8.44 19.26 -2.12
CA ARG A 4 7.81 19.99 -1.01
C ARG A 4 6.30 19.85 -1.17
N THR A 5 5.68 18.87 -0.52
CA THR A 5 4.28 19.00 -0.10
C THR A 5 4.26 19.75 1.22
N ARG A 6 4.50 21.07 1.15
CA ARG A 6 4.24 21.93 2.30
C ARG A 6 2.73 22.16 2.34
N CYS A 7 2.01 21.39 3.16
CA CYS A 7 0.66 21.75 3.57
C CYS A 7 0.81 22.95 4.52
N PRO A 8 0.25 24.13 4.22
CA PRO A 8 0.20 25.22 5.18
C PRO A 8 -0.88 24.90 6.21
N SER A 9 -0.60 25.18 7.47
CA SER A 9 -1.46 25.11 8.65
C SER A 9 -1.47 23.79 9.44
N HIS A 10 -1.20 23.98 10.74
CA HIS A 10 -1.20 23.00 11.81
C HIS A 10 -2.62 22.63 12.22
N THR A 11 -3.35 21.90 11.38
CA THR A 11 -4.61 21.26 11.74
C THR A 11 -4.65 19.85 11.15
N HIS A 12 -5.05 18.87 11.97
CA HIS A 12 -5.28 17.49 11.57
C HIS A 12 -6.36 17.41 10.47
N HIS A 13 -5.98 17.62 9.22
CA HIS A 13 -6.84 17.39 8.06
C HIS A 13 -6.53 16.02 7.46
N PRO A 14 -7.53 15.15 7.23
CA PRO A 14 -7.32 13.92 6.49
C PRO A 14 -6.79 14.28 5.10
N CYS A 15 -5.76 13.56 4.65
CA CYS A 15 -5.14 13.76 3.35
C CYS A 15 -6.23 13.76 2.27
N SER A 16 -6.33 14.82 1.45
CA SER A 16 -7.43 15.04 0.48
C SER A 16 -7.56 13.93 -0.59
N SER A 17 -6.61 12.99 -0.63
CA SER A 17 -6.60 11.81 -1.48
C SER A 17 -7.64 10.75 -1.11
N THR A 18 -8.31 10.82 0.05
CA THR A 18 -9.38 9.87 0.43
C THR A 18 -10.50 9.78 -0.62
N LYS A 19 -10.69 10.83 -1.44
CA LYS A 19 -11.68 10.83 -2.54
C LYS A 19 -11.47 9.71 -3.56
N TYR A 20 -10.23 9.26 -3.75
CA TYR A 20 -9.87 8.26 -4.75
C TYR A 20 -9.74 6.85 -4.19
N LEU A 21 -9.84 6.70 -2.86
CA LEU A 21 -9.85 5.40 -2.23
C LEU A 21 -11.27 4.82 -2.23
N PRO A 22 -11.40 3.49 -2.42
CA PRO A 22 -12.67 2.82 -2.18
C PRO A 22 -13.18 3.13 -0.78
N ARG A 23 -14.48 3.43 -0.66
CA ARG A 23 -15.11 3.73 0.64
C ARG A 23 -15.17 2.51 1.58
N ARG A 24 -14.99 1.30 1.04
CA ARG A 24 -15.06 0.02 1.73
C ARG A 24 -14.14 -0.99 1.04
N GLY A 25 -13.78 -2.04 1.77
CA GLY A 25 -12.93 -3.13 1.30
C GLY A 25 -11.62 -3.21 2.06
N VAL A 26 -10.96 -4.36 1.96
CA VAL A 26 -9.65 -4.64 2.51
C VAL A 26 -8.60 -3.98 1.61
N GLY A 27 -7.91 -2.98 2.16
CA GLY A 27 -6.79 -2.31 1.50
C GLY A 27 -5.45 -2.89 1.93
N LEU A 28 -4.42 -2.75 1.08
CA LEU A 28 -3.03 -3.04 1.45
C LEU A 28 -2.13 -1.91 0.97
N GLU A 29 -1.32 -1.34 1.85
CA GLU A 29 -0.23 -0.44 1.42
C GLU A 29 1.06 -1.25 1.19
N ILE A 30 1.62 -1.18 -0.03
CA ILE A 30 2.89 -1.82 -0.40
C ILE A 30 3.99 -0.76 -0.31
N GLY A 31 5.00 -1.02 0.52
CA GLY A 31 6.00 -0.02 0.93
C GLY A 31 5.44 0.96 1.95
N VAL A 32 4.73 0.46 2.97
CA VAL A 32 4.08 1.28 4.01
C VAL A 32 5.08 2.18 4.75
N GLY A 33 6.34 1.78 4.80
CA GLY A 33 7.38 2.50 5.49
C GLY A 33 6.99 2.77 6.94
N THR A 34 6.93 4.06 7.32
CA THR A 34 6.56 4.46 8.68
C THR A 34 5.04 4.53 8.90
N GLY A 35 4.23 4.17 7.90
CA GLY A 35 2.77 4.21 7.97
C GLY A 35 2.19 5.62 7.89
N SER A 36 2.90 6.57 7.29
CA SER A 36 2.41 7.96 7.21
C SER A 36 1.17 8.10 6.33
N PHE A 37 1.05 7.31 5.26
CA PHE A 37 -0.13 7.33 4.40
C PHE A 37 -1.21 6.39 4.96
N ALA A 38 -0.86 5.12 5.23
CA ALA A 38 -1.73 4.16 5.90
C ALA A 38 -2.51 4.74 7.09
N SER A 39 -1.83 5.40 8.04
CA SER A 39 -2.48 5.93 9.25
C SER A 39 -3.44 7.08 8.97
N ASN A 40 -3.11 7.95 8.02
CA ASN A 40 -3.97 9.08 7.66
C ASN A 40 -5.15 8.68 6.76
N LEU A 41 -5.01 7.59 6.01
CA LEU A 41 -6.01 7.10 5.06
C LEU A 41 -6.85 5.94 5.60
N GLY A 42 -6.49 5.38 6.76
CA GLY A 42 -7.16 4.21 7.33
C GLY A 42 -6.95 2.95 6.49
N VAL A 43 -5.78 2.81 5.86
CA VAL A 43 -5.43 1.64 5.04
C VAL A 43 -4.55 0.72 5.87
N GLU A 44 -5.01 -0.51 6.08
CA GLU A 44 -4.27 -1.57 6.73
C GLU A 44 -4.72 -2.94 6.21
N PRO A 45 -3.83 -3.95 6.17
CA PRO A 45 -2.44 -3.92 6.65
C PRO A 45 -1.47 -3.17 5.72
N GLY A 46 -0.24 -2.95 6.19
CA GLY A 46 0.86 -2.36 5.41
C GLY A 46 2.09 -3.27 5.36
N LEU A 47 2.73 -3.37 4.19
CA LEU A 47 3.91 -4.20 3.94
C LEU A 47 5.15 -3.34 3.68
N ASP A 48 6.29 -3.68 4.29
CA ASP A 48 7.58 -3.04 4.02
C ASP A 48 8.77 -3.98 4.35
N PRO A 49 9.88 -3.95 3.59
CA PRO A 49 11.06 -4.75 3.91
C PRO A 49 11.85 -4.20 5.12
N SER A 50 11.66 -2.93 5.49
CA SER A 50 12.40 -2.32 6.59
C SER A 50 11.72 -2.58 7.94
N VAL A 51 12.25 -3.55 8.68
CA VAL A 51 11.83 -3.82 10.07
C VAL A 51 11.86 -2.56 10.95
N LYS A 52 12.84 -1.67 10.73
CA LYS A 52 12.94 -0.40 11.48
C LYS A 52 11.73 0.50 11.19
N MET A 53 11.29 0.59 9.94
CA MET A 53 10.14 1.40 9.55
C MET A 53 8.83 0.76 10.01
N LEU A 54 8.68 -0.56 9.89
CA LEU A 54 7.51 -1.30 10.39
C LEU A 54 7.29 -1.11 11.89
N ARG A 55 8.36 -1.02 12.70
CA ARG A 55 8.24 -0.68 14.13
C ARG A 55 7.61 0.69 14.35
N VAL A 56 7.89 1.66 13.48
CA VAL A 56 7.26 3.00 13.54
C VAL A 56 5.80 2.91 13.12
N ALA A 57 5.50 2.22 12.02
CA ALA A 57 4.14 2.04 11.52
C ALA A 57 3.23 1.34 12.55
N ARG A 58 3.72 0.29 13.21
CA ARG A 58 3.00 -0.40 14.29
C ARG A 58 2.70 0.53 15.47
N ARG A 59 3.62 1.42 15.85
CA ARG A 59 3.37 2.44 16.89
C ARG A 59 2.32 3.48 16.49
N ARG A 60 2.02 3.60 15.19
CA ARG A 60 0.93 4.44 14.65
C ARG A 60 -0.39 3.67 14.49
N GLY A 61 -0.47 2.45 15.01
CA GLY A 61 -1.69 1.64 14.98
C GLY A 61 -1.88 0.82 13.70
N ILE A 62 -0.88 0.75 12.81
CA ILE A 62 -0.99 -0.02 11.57
C ILE A 62 -0.66 -1.49 11.80
N GLU A 63 -1.53 -2.39 11.31
CA GLU A 63 -1.17 -3.80 11.15
C GLU A 63 -0.07 -3.93 10.08
N VAL A 64 1.06 -4.54 10.45
CA VAL A 64 2.26 -4.57 9.61
C VAL A 64 2.69 -5.98 9.22
N VAL A 65 3.09 -6.13 7.96
CA VAL A 65 3.65 -7.35 7.38
C VAL A 65 5.08 -7.06 6.89
N HIS A 66 6.01 -7.95 7.20
CA HIS A 66 7.37 -7.86 6.68
C HIS A 66 7.48 -8.66 5.38
N GLY A 67 7.92 -8.01 4.30
CA GLY A 67 8.05 -8.62 2.98
C GLY A 67 8.46 -7.60 1.93
N VAL A 68 8.59 -8.05 0.69
CA VAL A 68 8.93 -7.24 -0.49
C VAL A 68 7.75 -7.21 -1.47
N GLY A 69 7.67 -6.18 -2.31
CA GLY A 69 6.52 -5.99 -3.21
C GLY A 69 6.48 -7.01 -4.35
N GLU A 70 7.63 -7.58 -4.68
CA GLU A 70 7.89 -8.57 -5.73
C GLU A 70 7.61 -10.01 -5.28
N PHE A 71 7.34 -10.22 -3.98
CA PHE A 71 6.96 -11.52 -3.44
C PHE A 71 6.00 -11.33 -2.27
N LEU A 72 4.72 -11.13 -2.62
CA LEU A 72 3.71 -10.73 -1.67
C LEU A 72 3.22 -11.95 -0.87
N PRO A 73 3.34 -11.96 0.48
CA PRO A 73 2.92 -13.07 1.34
C PRO A 73 1.39 -13.10 1.54
N PHE A 74 0.63 -12.81 0.48
CA PHE A 74 -0.81 -12.75 0.46
C PHE A 74 -1.34 -13.73 -0.59
N ARG A 75 -2.50 -14.33 -0.29
CA ARG A 75 -3.20 -15.20 -1.24
C ARG A 75 -3.66 -14.38 -2.44
N SER A 76 -3.77 -15.03 -3.59
CA SER A 76 -4.38 -14.42 -4.76
C SER A 76 -5.82 -13.98 -4.45
N CYS A 77 -6.29 -12.89 -5.05
CA CYS A 77 -7.65 -12.37 -4.88
C CYS A 77 -8.08 -12.12 -3.42
N SER A 78 -7.14 -11.72 -2.55
CA SER A 78 -7.39 -11.56 -1.11
C SER A 78 -7.67 -10.13 -0.66
N VAL A 79 -7.28 -9.13 -1.46
CA VAL A 79 -7.49 -7.70 -1.16
C VAL A 79 -8.37 -7.03 -2.21
N ASP A 80 -9.09 -5.98 -1.82
CA ASP A 80 -9.98 -5.23 -2.70
C ASP A 80 -9.25 -4.14 -3.48
N TYR A 81 -8.22 -3.55 -2.87
CA TYR A 81 -7.35 -2.56 -3.51
C TYR A 81 -5.97 -2.53 -2.86
N THR A 82 -5.00 -2.01 -3.59
CA THR A 82 -3.63 -1.78 -3.12
C THR A 82 -3.26 -0.32 -3.28
N LEU A 83 -2.41 0.17 -2.37
CA LEU A 83 -1.83 1.49 -2.41
C LEU A 83 -0.32 1.35 -2.58
N VAL A 84 0.23 1.91 -3.66
CA VAL A 84 1.67 1.94 -3.94
C VAL A 84 2.08 3.41 -4.04
N VAL A 85 2.65 3.97 -2.96
CA VAL A 85 2.97 5.41 -2.87
C VAL A 85 4.46 5.57 -2.76
N VAL A 86 5.09 6.07 -3.84
CA VAL A 86 6.55 6.31 -3.92
C VAL A 86 7.40 5.02 -3.80
N THR A 87 6.79 3.85 -3.64
CA THR A 87 7.46 2.54 -3.51
C THR A 87 8.02 2.01 -4.82
N ILE A 88 7.34 2.23 -5.95
CA ILE A 88 7.71 1.62 -7.24
C ILE A 88 9.12 2.01 -7.71
N CYS A 89 9.62 3.17 -7.29
CA CYS A 89 10.96 3.64 -7.61
C CYS A 89 12.08 2.91 -6.85
N PHE A 90 11.73 2.16 -5.81
CA PHE A 90 12.66 1.39 -4.97
C PHE A 90 12.47 -0.13 -5.15
N ALA A 91 11.57 -0.56 -6.03
CA ALA A 91 11.43 -1.96 -6.39
C ALA A 91 12.61 -2.39 -7.27
N ASP A 92 13.15 -3.57 -7.01
CA ASP A 92 14.21 -4.17 -7.82
C ASP A 92 13.64 -4.57 -9.18
N ASP A 93 12.41 -5.10 -9.20
CA ASP A 93 11.64 -5.37 -10.41
C ASP A 93 10.24 -4.75 -10.30
N PRO A 94 10.05 -3.54 -10.86
CA PRO A 94 8.74 -2.90 -10.90
C PRO A 94 7.67 -3.71 -11.65
N GLN A 95 8.05 -4.51 -12.65
CA GLN A 95 7.09 -5.33 -13.38
C GLN A 95 6.60 -6.49 -12.53
N GLU A 96 7.51 -7.15 -11.80
CA GLU A 96 7.16 -8.21 -10.85
C GLU A 96 6.30 -7.67 -9.71
N LEU A 97 6.64 -6.50 -9.15
CA LEU A 97 5.79 -5.85 -8.14
C LEU A 97 4.37 -5.63 -8.66
N LEU A 98 4.21 -5.13 -9.88
CA LEU A 98 2.88 -4.92 -10.48
C LEU A 98 2.15 -6.24 -10.75
N ARG A 99 2.86 -7.29 -11.20
CA ARG A 99 2.31 -8.63 -11.41
C ARG A 99 1.81 -9.25 -10.11
N GLU A 100 2.61 -9.20 -9.05
CA GLU A 100 2.22 -9.66 -7.72
C GLU A 100 1.06 -8.85 -7.14
N THR A 101 1.08 -7.53 -7.33
CA THR A 101 -0.02 -6.65 -6.94
C THR A 101 -1.31 -7.05 -7.65
N ALA A 102 -1.26 -7.31 -8.97
CA ALA A 102 -2.42 -7.77 -9.73
C ALA A 102 -2.92 -9.15 -9.27
N ARG A 103 -2.01 -10.07 -8.93
CA ARG A 103 -2.35 -11.41 -8.43
C ARG A 103 -3.20 -11.36 -7.16
N ILE A 104 -2.88 -10.46 -6.23
CA ILE A 104 -3.56 -10.40 -4.91
C ILE A 104 -4.85 -9.59 -4.91
N VAL A 105 -5.04 -8.68 -5.89
CA VAL A 105 -6.24 -7.84 -5.99
C VAL A 105 -7.38 -8.62 -6.64
N ARG A 106 -8.57 -8.64 -6.01
CA ARG A 106 -9.76 -9.38 -6.50
C ARG A 106 -10.11 -9.07 -7.95
N ARG A 107 -10.10 -7.80 -8.34
CA ARG A 107 -10.39 -7.39 -9.73
C ARG A 107 -9.38 -7.89 -10.75
N GLY A 108 -8.12 -8.13 -10.35
CA GLY A 108 -7.11 -8.72 -11.23
C GLY A 108 -7.41 -10.19 -11.56
N CYS A 109 -8.09 -10.89 -10.65
CA CYS A 109 -8.47 -12.28 -10.83
C CYS A 109 -9.62 -12.46 -11.82
N ASP A 110 -10.58 -11.54 -11.84
CA ASP A 110 -11.69 -11.58 -12.81
C ASP A 110 -11.16 -11.60 -14.25
N HIS A 111 -10.02 -10.94 -14.50
CA HIS A 111 -9.35 -10.97 -15.81
C HIS A 111 -8.53 -12.24 -16.04
N LEU A 112 -7.84 -12.76 -15.01
CA LEU A 112 -7.05 -14.00 -15.10
C LEU A 112 -7.91 -15.26 -15.34
N TYR A 113 -9.17 -15.26 -14.92
CA TYR A 113 -10.12 -16.37 -15.16
C TYR A 113 -11.01 -16.17 -16.40
N SER A 114 -10.84 -15.06 -17.14
CA SER A 114 -11.66 -14.74 -18.33
C SER A 114 -10.94 -14.94 -19.67
N SER A 115 -9.70 -15.42 -19.64
CA SER A 115 -9.00 -15.86 -20.86
C SER A 115 -9.29 -17.35 -21.11
N PRO A 116 -9.91 -17.74 -22.25
CA PRO A 116 -10.15 -19.13 -22.61
C PRO A 116 -8.85 -19.90 -22.92
#